data_AF-A0A351D2P4-F1
#
_entry.id   AF-A0A351D2P4-F1
#
_cell.length_a   1.000
_cell.length_b   1.000
_cell.length_c   1.000
_cell.angle_alpha   90.00
_cell.angle_beta   90.00
_cell.angle_gamma   90.00
#
_symmetry.space_group_name_H-M   'P 1'
#
loop_
_entity.id
_entity.type
_entity.pdbx_description
1 polymer ?
#
loop_
_entity_poly.entity_id
_entity_poly.type
_entity_poly.pdbx_seq_one_letter_code
_entity_poly.pdbx_strand_id
1 'polypeptide(L)'
;MSDISAILTWKHPTTSWSIRDNTVVEFEGGVPSAETLATWTAEYEAAKPWADLREERDRRLAECDWWASSDLTMSAEQTAYRAALRNLPATVDLSNIVWPDKPE
;
A
#
# COMPACT_ATOMS: atom_id res chain seq x y z
N MET A 1 13.96 -12.21 -2.02
CA MET A 1 14.90 -11.22 -1.44
C MET A 1 14.10 -9.95 -1.24
N SER A 2 13.98 -9.44 -0.01
CA SER A 2 13.32 -8.16 0.23
C SER A 2 14.12 -7.05 -0.46
N ASP A 3 13.40 -6.13 -1.09
CA ASP A 3 13.98 -5.04 -1.87
C ASP A 3 14.50 -3.95 -0.92
N ILE A 4 15.82 -3.93 -0.70
CA ILE A 4 16.46 -2.97 0.21
C ILE A 4 16.30 -1.54 -0.30
N SER A 5 16.19 -1.33 -1.62
CA SER A 5 15.93 0.00 -2.18
C SER A 5 14.56 0.54 -1.72
N ALA A 6 13.52 -0.30 -1.79
CA ALA A 6 12.18 0.06 -1.33
C ALA A 6 12.16 0.33 0.18
N ILE A 7 12.84 -0.49 0.97
CA ILE A 7 12.91 -0.35 2.43
C ILE A 7 13.61 0.96 2.82
N LEU A 8 14.76 1.26 2.21
CA LEU A 8 15.50 2.50 2.47
C LEU A 8 14.71 3.73 2.04
N THR A 9 14.06 3.69 0.89
CA THR A 9 13.19 4.79 0.43
C THR A 9 12.03 5.02 1.40
N TRP A 10 11.41 3.95 1.90
CA TRP A 10 10.30 4.04 2.85
C TRP A 10 10.74 4.57 4.21
N LYS A 11 11.85 4.07 4.76
CA LYS A 11 12.34 4.43 6.10
C LYS A 11 13.06 5.77 6.12
N HIS A 12 13.76 6.09 5.04
CA HIS A 12 14.66 7.24 4.90
C HIS A 12 14.46 7.94 3.55
N PRO A 13 13.28 8.55 3.30
CA PRO A 13 12.91 9.10 1.99
C PRO A 13 13.77 10.27 1.53
N THR A 14 14.45 10.96 2.44
CA THR A 14 15.28 12.14 2.14
C THR A 14 16.78 11.84 2.16
N THR A 15 17.17 10.64 2.58
CA THR A 15 18.57 10.28 2.76
C THR A 15 19.15 9.76 1.46
N SER A 16 20.37 10.18 1.14
CA SER A 16 21.11 9.64 0.01
C SER A 16 21.76 8.31 0.37
N TRP A 17 21.61 7.32 -0.50
CA TRP A 17 22.16 5.97 -0.33
C TRP A 17 22.53 5.36 -1.68
N SER A 18 23.38 4.33 -1.65
CA SER A 18 23.80 3.58 -2.82
C SER A 18 23.80 2.09 -2.51
N ILE A 19 23.32 1.29 -3.45
CA ILE A 19 23.20 -0.16 -3.33
C ILE A 19 23.96 -0.81 -4.49
N ARG A 20 24.67 -1.91 -4.22
CA ARG A 20 25.23 -2.82 -5.22
C ARG A 20 24.89 -4.24 -4.83
N ASP A 21 24.37 -5.03 -5.77
CA ASP A 21 23.99 -6.43 -5.54
C ASP A 21 23.10 -6.62 -4.29
N ASN A 22 22.10 -5.75 -4.13
CA ASN A 22 21.19 -5.72 -2.98
C ASN A 22 21.90 -5.54 -1.62
N THR A 23 23.09 -4.91 -1.59
CA THR A 23 23.83 -4.58 -0.38
C THR A 23 24.07 -3.07 -0.33
N VAL A 24 23.81 -2.45 0.82
CA VAL A 24 24.06 -1.01 1.03
C VAL A 24 25.56 -0.78 1.07
N VAL A 25 26.07 0.03 0.13
CA VAL A 25 27.50 0.37 0.03
C VAL A 25 27.79 1.77 0.54
N GLU A 26 26.83 2.68 0.43
CA GLU A 26 26.93 4.04 0.95
C GLU A 26 25.59 4.46 1.55
N PHE A 27 25.64 5.13 2.70
CA PHE A 27 24.48 5.66 3.39
C PHE A 27 24.94 6.86 4.23
N GLU A 28 24.15 7.94 4.23
CA GLU A 28 24.45 9.13 5.03
C GLU A 28 24.50 8.80 6.53
N GLY A 29 25.63 9.08 7.19
CA GLY A 29 25.84 8.70 8.58
C GLY A 29 26.44 7.29 8.77
N GLY A 30 26.76 6.60 7.69
CA GLY A 30 27.45 5.30 7.70
C GLY A 30 26.54 4.13 7.33
N VAL A 31 27.13 3.07 6.78
CA VAL A 31 26.39 1.87 6.34
C VAL A 31 25.71 1.22 7.56
N PRO A 32 24.38 1.04 7.54
CA PRO A 32 23.64 0.40 8.62
C PRO A 32 24.10 -1.04 8.85
N SER A 33 24.03 -1.49 10.11
CA SER A 33 24.32 -2.89 10.43
C SER A 33 23.23 -3.81 9.88
N ALA A 34 23.55 -5.11 9.74
CA ALA A 34 22.59 -6.12 9.29
C ALA A 34 21.37 -6.22 10.21
N GLU A 35 21.54 -6.03 11.53
CA GLU A 35 20.44 -6.06 12.50
C GLU A 35 19.47 -4.88 12.31
N THR A 36 20.02 -3.69 12.06
CA THR A 36 19.23 -2.50 11.75
C THR A 36 18.44 -2.67 10.46
N LEU A 37 19.07 -3.20 9.41
CA LEU A 37 18.40 -3.50 8.13
C LEU A 37 17.29 -4.55 8.30
N ALA A 38 17.53 -5.59 9.10
CA ALA A 38 16.51 -6.60 9.41
C ALA A 38 15.30 -5.99 10.14
N THR A 39 15.54 -5.04 11.04
CA THR A 39 14.48 -4.32 11.76
C THR A 39 13.62 -3.50 10.79
N TRP A 40 14.26 -2.69 9.93
CA TRP A 40 13.54 -1.91 8.94
C TRP A 40 12.79 -2.77 7.93
N THR A 41 13.36 -3.93 7.57
CA THR A 41 12.69 -4.91 6.71
C THR A 41 11.42 -5.42 7.37
N ALA A 42 11.47 -5.86 8.63
CA ALA A 42 10.30 -6.36 9.34
C ALA A 42 9.20 -5.29 9.48
N GLU A 43 9.58 -4.04 9.76
CA GLU A 43 8.64 -2.92 9.81
C GLU A 43 8.00 -2.64 8.44
N TYR A 44 8.79 -2.65 7.37
CA TYR A 44 8.31 -2.45 6.00
C TYR A 44 7.34 -3.55 5.58
N GLU A 45 7.70 -4.82 5.80
CA GLU A 45 6.86 -5.98 5.46
C GLU A 45 5.55 -5.97 6.26
N ALA A 46 5.55 -5.49 7.51
CA ALA A 46 4.32 -5.31 8.27
C ALA A 46 3.45 -4.15 7.75
N ALA A 47 4.06 -3.09 7.23
CA ALA A 47 3.36 -1.91 6.72
C ALA A 47 2.84 -2.10 5.28
N LYS A 48 3.56 -2.86 4.45
CA LYS A 48 3.31 -3.02 3.02
C LYS A 48 1.89 -3.51 2.68
N PRO A 49 1.34 -4.57 3.31
CA PRO A 49 -0.01 -5.04 3.00
C PRO A 49 -1.08 -3.96 3.22
N TRP A 50 -0.88 -3.11 4.22
CA TRP A 50 -1.79 -2.00 4.51
C TRP A 50 -1.68 -0.86 3.49
N ALA A 51 -0.50 -0.65 2.91
CA ALA A 51 -0.32 0.32 1.84
C ALA A 51 -0.99 -0.18 0.55
N ASP A 52 -0.69 -1.43 0.17
CA ASP A 52 -1.24 -2.09 -1.01
C ASP A 52 -2.79 -2.14 -0.95
N LEU A 53 -3.37 -2.44 0.22
CA LEU A 53 -4.82 -2.38 0.45
C LEU A 53 -5.41 -1.00 0.17
N ARG A 54 -4.74 0.07 0.63
CA ARG A 54 -5.23 1.44 0.46
C ARG A 54 -5.18 1.86 -1.01
N GLU A 55 -4.08 1.56 -1.70
CA GLU A 55 -3.92 1.84 -3.12
C GLU A 55 -5.01 1.15 -3.94
N GLU A 56 -5.25 -0.13 -3.65
CA GLU A 56 -6.22 -0.94 -4.37
C GLU A 56 -7.67 -0.50 -4.09
N ARG A 57 -7.99 -0.09 -2.86
CA ARG A 57 -9.27 0.56 -2.53
C ARG A 57 -9.44 1.87 -3.30
N ASP A 58 -8.41 2.71 -3.30
CA ASP A 58 -8.48 4.04 -3.91
C ASP A 58 -8.61 3.95 -5.42
N ARG A 59 -7.94 2.97 -6.06
CA ARG A 59 -8.12 2.64 -7.48
C ARG A 59 -9.58 2.31 -7.81
N ARG A 60 -10.20 1.39 -7.07
CA ARG A 60 -11.61 1.00 -7.31
C ARG A 60 -12.60 2.13 -7.05
N LEU A 61 -12.33 2.97 -6.04
CA LEU A 61 -13.16 4.14 -5.76
C LEU A 61 -13.05 5.20 -6.87
N ALA A 62 -11.85 5.39 -7.42
CA ALA A 62 -11.59 6.31 -8.53
C ALA A 62 -12.29 5.86 -9.82
N GLU A 63 -12.27 4.56 -10.14
CA GLU A 63 -13.01 3.98 -11.29
C GLU A 63 -14.53 4.22 -11.24
N CYS A 64 -15.05 4.50 -10.04
CA CYS A 64 -16.47 4.68 -9.76
C CYS A 64 -16.78 6.10 -9.26
N ASP A 65 -15.84 7.03 -9.39
CA ASP A 65 -16.00 8.39 -8.87
C ASP A 65 -17.03 9.19 -9.67
N TRP A 66 -17.10 8.94 -10.98
CA TRP A 66 -18.04 9.57 -11.89
C TRP A 66 -19.53 9.30 -11.54
N TRP A 67 -19.85 8.24 -10.79
CA TRP A 67 -21.20 7.99 -10.30
C TRP A 67 -21.73 9.07 -9.36
N ALA A 68 -20.83 9.80 -8.71
CA ALA A 68 -21.17 10.92 -7.82
C ALA A 68 -21.22 12.27 -8.54
N SER A 69 -21.18 12.28 -9.88
CA SER A 69 -21.38 13.49 -10.69
C SER A 69 -22.80 14.05 -10.50
N SER A 70 -22.95 15.37 -10.54
CA SER A 70 -24.24 16.06 -10.37
C SER A 70 -25.29 15.68 -11.41
N ASP A 71 -24.85 15.20 -12.57
CA ASP A 71 -25.71 14.81 -13.68
C ASP A 71 -26.34 13.41 -13.48
N LEU A 72 -25.88 12.66 -12.47
CA LEU A 72 -26.30 11.29 -12.20
C LEU A 72 -26.88 11.18 -10.79
N THR A 73 -27.88 10.32 -10.65
CA THR A 73 -28.33 9.85 -9.34
C THR A 73 -27.76 8.46 -9.10
N MET A 74 -26.89 8.35 -8.10
CA MET A 74 -26.25 7.09 -7.74
C MET A 74 -27.28 6.03 -7.32
N SER A 75 -27.19 4.83 -7.90
CA SER A 75 -28.09 3.75 -7.54
C SER A 75 -27.81 3.22 -6.13
N ALA A 76 -28.76 2.48 -5.55
CA ALA A 76 -28.58 1.82 -4.27
C ALA A 76 -27.41 0.83 -4.30
N GLU A 77 -27.24 0.12 -5.41
CA GLU A 77 -26.16 -0.86 -5.63
C GLU A 77 -24.79 -0.18 -5.73
N GLN A 78 -24.69 0.93 -6.46
CA GLN A 78 -23.46 1.74 -6.54
C GLN A 78 -23.06 2.31 -5.18
N THR A 79 -24.05 2.74 -4.39
CA THR A 79 -23.84 3.21 -3.01
C THR A 79 -23.33 2.09 -2.12
N ALA A 80 -23.97 0.91 -2.18
CA ALA A 80 -23.58 -0.26 -1.42
C ALA A 80 -22.18 -0.75 -1.78
N TYR A 81 -21.84 -0.77 -3.07
CA TYR A 81 -20.50 -1.10 -3.57
C TYR A 81 -19.43 -0.16 -3.00
N ARG A 82 -19.61 1.17 -3.11
CA ARG A 82 -18.67 2.16 -2.57
C ARG A 82 -18.53 2.09 -1.05
N ALA A 83 -19.60 1.70 -0.34
CA ALA A 83 -19.55 1.46 1.10
C ALA A 83 -18.76 0.18 1.43
N ALA A 84 -19.00 -0.92 0.70
CA ALA A 84 -18.32 -2.19 0.88
C ALA A 84 -16.81 -2.10 0.62
N LEU A 85 -16.37 -1.30 -0.36
CA LEU A 85 -14.94 -1.03 -0.60
C LEU A 85 -14.23 -0.40 0.62
N ARG A 86 -14.95 0.36 1.44
CA ARG A 86 -14.38 1.03 2.64
C ARG A 86 -14.55 0.20 3.90
N ASN A 87 -15.69 -0.48 4.03
CA ASN A 87 -16.10 -1.22 5.20
C ASN A 87 -15.57 -2.66 5.18
N LEU A 88 -14.24 -2.81 5.19
CA LEU A 88 -13.60 -4.12 5.36
C LEU A 88 -13.74 -4.59 6.83
N PRO A 89 -13.93 -5.90 7.08
CA PRO A 89 -14.01 -6.42 8.43
C PRO A 89 -12.67 -6.27 9.16
N ALA A 90 -12.71 -6.06 10.48
CA ALA A 90 -11.50 -5.90 11.29
C ALA A 90 -10.56 -7.13 11.26
N THR A 91 -11.11 -8.31 10.94
CA THR A 91 -10.38 -9.58 10.81
C THR A 91 -10.07 -9.94 9.36
N VAL A 92 -10.09 -8.98 8.44
CA VAL A 92 -9.81 -9.24 7.02
C VAL A 92 -8.39 -9.79 6.87
N ASP A 93 -8.26 -10.87 6.10
CA ASP A 93 -6.96 -11.38 5.70
C ASP A 93 -6.38 -10.47 4.61
N LEU A 94 -5.35 -9.71 4.98
CA LEU A 94 -4.71 -8.76 4.07
C LEU A 94 -4.00 -9.45 2.90
N SER A 95 -3.66 -10.73 3.04
CA SER A 95 -3.02 -11.50 1.97
C SER A 95 -4.02 -11.99 0.92
N ASN A 96 -5.31 -12.02 1.24
CA ASN A 96 -6.37 -12.52 0.37
C ASN A 96 -7.68 -11.73 0.57
N ILE A 97 -7.65 -10.46 0.19
CA ILE A 97 -8.82 -9.59 0.27
C ILE A 97 -9.77 -9.89 -0.89
N VAL A 98 -10.99 -10.31 -0.56
CA VAL A 98 -12.07 -10.45 -1.53
C VAL A 98 -12.80 -9.12 -1.65
N TRP A 99 -12.84 -8.58 -2.86
CA TRP A 99 -13.53 -7.33 -3.17
C TRP A 99 -14.92 -7.61 -3.75
N PRO A 100 -15.92 -6.75 -3.48
CA PRO A 100 -17.24 -6.89 -4.09
C PRO A 100 -17.15 -6.72 -5.62
N ASP A 101 -18.07 -7.36 -6.34
CA ASP A 101 -18.22 -7.14 -7.77
C ASP A 101 -18.81 -5.76 -8.06
N LYS A 102 -18.30 -5.10 -9.10
CA LYS A 102 -18.78 -3.79 -9.52
C LYS A 102 -20.17 -3.95 -10.17
N PRO A 103 -21.18 -3.18 -9.76
CA PRO A 103 -22.49 -3.18 -10.42
C PRO A 103 -22.41 -2.62 -11.84
N GLU A 104 -23.29 -3.11 -12.72
CA GLU A 104 -23.46 -2.63 -14.11
C GLU A 104 -24.13 -1.25 -14.19
#